data_AF-A0A3D8PEE7-F1
#
_entry.id   AF-A0A3D8PEE7-F1
#
_cell.length_a   1.000
_cell.length_b   1.000
_cell.length_c   1.000
_cell.angle_alpha   90.00
_cell.angle_beta   90.00
_cell.angle_gamma   90.00
#
_symmetry.space_group_name_H-M   'P 1'
#
loop_
_entity.id
_entity.type
_entity.pdbx_description
1 polymer ?
#
loop_
_entity_poly.entity_id
_entity_poly.type
_entity_poly.pdbx_seq_one_letter_code
_entity_poly.pdbx_strand_id
1 'polypeptide(L)'
;MPLVHVDATACRKLWIAVLAEMWNVALFDGLGAIPAGVGEVAAADRWFGTRDFRAVCALAGLDDEKVLDAYRRAKAVGDARPAGIFARKNRVPRRAVAPPNGAEVWREVSGFPAYDVSNMGRVRSWLRRGVGSQRIIDRRREPRILRGENGLEVRLCDLDGGLHSRRIHLLVLEAFIGPAPRGASAIWLDGDRRNNAASNLAWSAGRGVAA
;
A
#
# COMPACT_ATOMS: atom_id res chain seq x y z
N MET A 1 -26.37 -29.04 -14.64
CA MET A 1 -27.00 -27.88 -13.97
C MET A 1 -26.16 -26.65 -14.22
N PRO A 2 -26.65 -25.62 -14.92
CA PRO A 2 -25.88 -24.40 -15.12
C PRO A 2 -25.84 -23.61 -13.79
N LEU A 3 -24.65 -23.12 -13.41
CA LEU A 3 -24.42 -22.33 -12.20
C LEU A 3 -25.30 -21.07 -12.23
N VAL A 4 -26.37 -21.07 -11.44
CA VAL A 4 -27.30 -19.96 -11.31
C VAL A 4 -26.59 -18.82 -10.56
N HIS A 5 -26.42 -17.69 -11.25
CA HIS A 5 -26.00 -16.37 -10.76
C HIS A 5 -24.51 -16.12 -10.44
N VAL A 6 -23.62 -16.32 -11.41
CA VAL A 6 -22.37 -15.54 -11.44
C VAL A 6 -22.55 -14.36 -12.40
N ASP A 7 -22.61 -13.14 -11.85
CA ASP A 7 -22.72 -11.89 -12.62
C ASP A 7 -21.44 -11.65 -13.43
N ALA A 8 -21.57 -11.48 -14.75
CA ALA A 8 -20.46 -11.18 -15.65
C ALA A 8 -19.72 -9.89 -15.26
N THR A 9 -20.38 -8.95 -14.59
CA THR A 9 -19.74 -7.74 -14.05
C THR A 9 -18.90 -8.05 -12.81
N ALA A 10 -19.33 -8.97 -11.95
CA ALA A 10 -18.53 -9.48 -10.84
C ALA A 10 -17.29 -10.24 -11.33
N CYS A 11 -17.41 -11.08 -12.36
CA CYS A 11 -16.27 -11.76 -12.99
C CYS A 11 -15.24 -10.76 -13.55
N ARG A 12 -15.70 -9.75 -14.30
CA ARG A 12 -14.80 -8.71 -14.83
C ARG A 12 -14.08 -7.96 -13.71
N LYS A 13 -14.80 -7.60 -12.63
CA LYS A 13 -14.20 -6.95 -11.45
C LYS A 13 -13.11 -7.81 -10.79
N LEU A 14 -13.30 -9.13 -10.73
CA LEU A 14 -12.30 -10.04 -10.20
C LEU A 14 -11.02 -10.02 -11.05
N TRP A 15 -11.14 -10.15 -12.37
CA TRP A 15 -9.97 -10.13 -13.27
C TRP A 15 -9.27 -8.77 -13.29
N ILE A 16 -10.03 -7.69 -13.18
CA ILE A 16 -9.52 -6.33 -12.96
C ILE A 16 -8.73 -6.24 -11.65
N ALA A 17 -9.19 -6.88 -10.57
CA ALA A 17 -8.48 -6.91 -9.30
C ALA A 17 -7.18 -7.73 -9.37
N VAL A 18 -7.18 -8.86 -10.08
CA VAL A 18 -5.96 -9.65 -10.33
C VAL A 18 -4.90 -8.83 -11.06
N LEU A 19 -5.28 -8.09 -12.11
CA LEU A 19 -4.37 -7.19 -12.83
C LEU A 19 -3.80 -6.10 -11.92
N ALA A 20 -4.65 -5.49 -11.09
CA ALA A 20 -4.23 -4.48 -10.14
C ALA A 20 -3.22 -5.03 -9.12
N GLU A 21 -3.44 -6.25 -8.64
CA GLU A 21 -2.54 -6.88 -7.68
C GLU A 21 -1.19 -7.26 -8.30
N MET A 22 -1.19 -7.83 -9.52
CA MET A 22 0.07 -8.12 -10.23
C MET A 22 0.87 -6.85 -10.52
N TRP A 23 0.18 -5.76 -10.87
CA TRP A 23 0.79 -4.45 -11.05
C TRP A 23 1.39 -3.92 -9.75
N ASN A 24 0.67 -4.10 -8.64
CA ASN A 24 1.13 -3.73 -7.31
C ASN A 24 2.39 -4.51 -6.94
N VAL A 25 2.39 -5.84 -7.05
CA VAL A 25 3.57 -6.69 -6.73
C VAL A 25 4.78 -6.34 -7.60
N ALA A 26 4.57 -6.05 -8.89
CA ALA A 26 5.67 -5.79 -9.82
C ALA A 26 6.32 -4.40 -9.65
N LEU A 27 5.56 -3.39 -9.21
CA LEU A 27 6.03 -2.01 -9.08
C LEU A 27 6.23 -1.54 -7.64
N PHE A 28 5.60 -2.21 -6.69
CA PHE A 28 5.64 -1.88 -5.28
C PHE A 28 6.09 -3.11 -4.52
N ASP A 29 7.27 -3.02 -3.92
CA ASP A 29 7.68 -3.97 -2.90
C ASP A 29 6.74 -3.81 -1.69
N GLY A 30 5.68 -4.63 -1.63
CA GLY A 30 4.79 -4.70 -0.48
C GLY A 30 3.69 -3.64 -0.38
N LEU A 31 2.77 -3.59 -1.35
CA LEU A 31 1.44 -3.00 -1.10
C LEU A 31 0.57 -3.87 -0.15
N GLY A 32 1.06 -5.06 0.24
CA GLY A 32 0.46 -5.96 1.21
C GLY A 32 1.25 -6.12 2.50
N ALA A 33 0.69 -6.91 3.43
CA ALA A 33 1.20 -7.17 4.77
C ALA A 33 2.57 -7.91 4.81
N ILE A 34 3.12 -8.29 3.66
CA ILE A 34 4.41 -8.96 3.51
C ILE A 34 5.17 -8.26 2.35
N PRO A 35 6.43 -7.82 2.53
CA PRO A 35 7.26 -7.38 1.41
C PRO A 35 7.34 -8.51 0.39
N ALA A 36 7.08 -8.22 -0.88
CA ALA A 36 7.16 -9.26 -1.90
C ALA A 36 8.64 -9.69 -1.99
N GLY A 37 8.90 -11.00 -1.98
CA GLY A 37 10.28 -11.46 -2.15
C GLY A 37 10.85 -10.95 -3.48
N VAL A 38 12.15 -10.68 -3.58
CA VAL A 38 12.80 -10.24 -4.84
C VAL A 38 12.44 -11.18 -6.02
N GLY A 39 12.22 -12.47 -5.74
CA GLY A 39 11.75 -13.45 -6.72
C GLY A 39 10.29 -13.26 -7.17
N GLU A 40 9.40 -12.82 -6.28
CA GLU A 40 7.98 -12.55 -6.57
C GLU A 40 7.82 -11.27 -7.40
N VAL A 41 8.59 -10.22 -7.09
CA VAL A 41 8.63 -8.99 -7.90
C VAL A 41 9.09 -9.31 -9.33
N ALA A 42 10.16 -10.09 -9.47
CA ALA A 42 10.66 -10.49 -10.79
C ALA A 42 9.69 -11.43 -11.54
N ALA A 43 8.96 -12.29 -10.81
CA ALA A 43 7.94 -13.14 -11.42
C ALA A 43 6.73 -12.32 -11.91
N ALA A 44 6.26 -11.36 -11.11
CA ALA A 44 5.17 -10.48 -11.49
C ALA A 44 5.54 -9.58 -12.67
N ASP A 45 6.77 -9.06 -12.71
CA ASP A 45 7.26 -8.30 -13.85
C ASP A 45 7.32 -9.14 -15.13
N ARG A 46 7.83 -10.38 -15.04
CA ARG A 46 7.86 -11.32 -16.18
C ARG A 46 6.47 -11.76 -16.65
N TRP A 47 5.45 -11.63 -15.80
CA TRP A 47 4.09 -12.00 -16.16
C TRP A 47 3.45 -11.02 -17.15
N PHE A 48 3.79 -9.73 -17.09
CA PHE A 48 3.29 -8.73 -18.04
C PHE A 48 3.76 -9.02 -19.47
N GLY A 49 2.81 -9.11 -20.41
CA GLY A 49 3.07 -9.44 -21.82
C GLY A 49 3.06 -10.94 -22.14
N THR A 50 2.87 -11.81 -21.14
CA THR A 50 2.67 -13.25 -21.35
C THR A 50 1.30 -13.58 -21.93
N ARG A 51 1.12 -14.83 -22.35
CA ARG A 51 -0.19 -15.36 -22.77
C ARG A 51 -1.23 -15.26 -21.66
N ASP A 52 -0.83 -15.52 -20.41
CA ASP A 52 -1.72 -15.50 -19.26
C ASP A 52 -2.18 -14.07 -18.94
N PHE A 53 -1.28 -13.10 -19.03
CA PHE A 53 -1.63 -11.67 -18.95
C PHE A 53 -2.70 -11.28 -19.99
N ARG A 54 -2.49 -11.66 -21.25
CA ARG A 54 -3.45 -11.38 -22.32
C ARG A 54 -4.81 -12.03 -22.06
N ALA A 55 -4.82 -13.27 -21.57
CA ALA A 55 -6.04 -13.97 -21.19
C ALA A 55 -6.79 -13.23 -20.06
N VAL A 56 -6.07 -12.74 -19.04
CA VAL A 56 -6.67 -11.96 -17.96
C VAL A 56 -7.23 -10.62 -18.47
N CYS A 57 -6.52 -9.90 -19.35
CA CYS A 57 -7.02 -8.68 -19.98
C CYS A 57 -8.31 -8.95 -20.78
N ALA A 58 -8.35 -10.02 -21.57
CA ALA A 58 -9.54 -10.41 -22.32
C ALA A 58 -10.73 -10.72 -21.37
N LEU A 59 -10.50 -11.46 -20.29
CA LEU A 59 -11.51 -11.77 -19.28
C LEU A 59 -11.97 -10.54 -18.47
N ALA A 60 -11.08 -9.55 -18.32
CA ALA A 60 -11.38 -8.25 -17.73
C ALA A 60 -12.13 -7.30 -18.69
N GLY A 61 -12.14 -7.60 -19.99
CA GLY A 61 -12.66 -6.71 -21.04
C GLY A 61 -11.75 -5.49 -21.28
N LEU A 62 -10.43 -5.68 -21.16
CA LEU A 62 -9.41 -4.65 -21.36
C LEU A 62 -8.54 -4.96 -22.58
N ASP A 63 -8.05 -3.91 -23.23
CA ASP A 63 -7.09 -3.95 -24.32
C ASP A 63 -5.68 -4.23 -23.76
N ASP A 64 -5.12 -5.40 -24.05
CA ASP A 64 -3.90 -5.89 -23.44
C ASP A 64 -2.66 -5.07 -23.82
N GLU A 65 -2.56 -4.61 -25.07
CA GLU A 65 -1.44 -3.78 -25.52
C GLU A 65 -1.46 -2.42 -24.82
N LYS A 66 -2.63 -1.79 -24.66
CA LYS A 66 -2.74 -0.53 -23.90
C LYS A 66 -2.38 -0.69 -22.43
N VAL A 67 -2.78 -1.80 -21.80
CA VAL A 67 -2.44 -2.09 -20.40
C VAL A 67 -0.93 -2.33 -20.25
N LEU A 68 -0.33 -3.08 -21.17
CA LEU A 68 1.11 -3.37 -21.17
C LEU A 68 1.96 -2.11 -21.38
N ASP A 69 1.55 -1.25 -22.30
CA ASP A 69 2.21 0.04 -22.55
C ASP A 69 2.11 0.98 -21.34
N ALA A 70 0.96 1.01 -20.68
CA ALA A 70 0.80 1.76 -19.44
C ALA A 70 1.73 1.23 -18.34
N TYR A 71 1.86 -0.11 -18.23
CA TYR A 71 2.74 -0.75 -17.26
C TYR A 71 4.21 -0.39 -17.48
N ARG A 72 4.68 -0.52 -18.73
CA ARG A 72 6.05 -0.16 -19.11
C ARG A 72 6.39 1.30 -18.83
N ARG A 73 5.46 2.22 -19.13
CA ARG A 73 5.62 3.65 -18.82
C ARG A 73 5.71 3.90 -17.31
N ALA A 74 4.81 3.32 -16.52
CA ALA A 74 4.84 3.46 -15.06
C ALA A 74 6.16 2.96 -14.46
N LYS A 75 6.64 1.80 -14.94
CA LYS A 75 7.94 1.22 -14.55
C LYS A 75 9.12 2.13 -14.89
N ALA A 76 9.13 2.74 -16.07
CA ALA A 76 10.22 3.59 -16.54
C ALA A 76 10.32 4.91 -15.76
N VAL A 77 9.18 5.50 -15.39
CA VAL A 77 9.13 6.78 -14.66
C VAL A 77 9.32 6.59 -13.15
N GLY A 78 9.22 5.35 -12.65
CA GLY A 78 9.13 5.09 -11.21
C GLY A 78 7.84 5.66 -10.61
N ASP A 79 6.80 5.87 -11.44
CA ASP A 79 5.55 6.48 -11.02
C ASP A 79 4.70 5.43 -10.29
N ALA A 80 4.65 5.60 -8.98
CA ALA A 80 4.02 4.70 -8.02
C ALA A 80 2.50 4.88 -7.94
N ARG A 81 1.81 5.14 -9.07
CA ARG A 81 0.34 5.14 -9.12
C ARG A 81 -0.19 4.64 -10.47
N PRO A 82 -1.29 3.86 -10.48
CA PRO A 82 -1.97 3.53 -11.72
C PRO A 82 -2.66 4.79 -12.25
N ALA A 83 -2.14 5.35 -13.33
CA ALA A 83 -2.83 6.37 -14.12
C ALA A 83 -4.02 5.71 -14.85
N GLY A 84 -5.24 6.09 -14.49
CA GLY A 84 -6.48 5.70 -15.17
C GLY A 84 -7.26 4.57 -14.49
N ILE A 85 -8.60 4.61 -14.64
CA ILE A 85 -9.69 3.69 -14.19
C ILE A 85 -9.67 3.25 -12.70
N PHE A 86 -8.53 2.88 -12.15
CA PHE A 86 -8.28 2.40 -10.80
C PHE A 86 -8.15 3.51 -9.74
N ALA A 87 -8.02 4.77 -10.16
CA ALA A 87 -7.82 5.91 -9.26
C ALA A 87 -9.05 6.29 -8.39
N ARG A 88 -10.24 5.73 -8.67
CA ARG A 88 -11.49 6.23 -8.06
C ARG A 88 -11.78 5.77 -6.63
N LYS A 89 -11.00 4.83 -6.06
CA LYS A 89 -11.19 4.41 -4.64
C LYS A 89 -10.05 4.75 -3.69
N ASN A 90 -8.83 4.97 -4.19
CA ASN A 90 -7.69 5.37 -3.36
C ASN A 90 -7.24 6.78 -3.75
N ARG A 91 -7.90 7.80 -3.19
CA ARG A 91 -7.34 9.16 -3.17
C ARG A 91 -6.06 9.12 -2.32
N VAL A 92 -4.92 8.90 -2.96
CA VAL A 92 -3.63 9.32 -2.42
C VAL A 92 -3.71 10.85 -2.30
N PRO A 93 -3.55 11.45 -1.11
CA PRO A 93 -3.54 12.89 -0.98
C PRO A 93 -2.48 13.45 -1.93
N ARG A 94 -2.85 14.43 -2.77
CA ARG A 94 -1.87 15.31 -3.45
C ARG A 94 -0.85 15.73 -2.40
N ARG A 95 0.46 15.64 -2.73
CA ARG A 95 1.63 16.11 -1.96
C ARG A 95 1.17 16.93 -0.77
N ALA A 96 1.09 16.28 0.39
CA ALA A 96 0.43 16.86 1.55
C ALA A 96 1.22 18.11 1.95
N VAL A 97 0.65 19.27 1.65
CA VAL A 97 1.00 20.49 2.36
C VAL A 97 0.85 20.14 3.85
N ALA A 98 1.92 20.31 4.62
CA ALA A 98 1.88 20.10 6.06
C ALA A 98 0.66 20.85 6.62
N PRO A 99 -0.18 20.22 7.47
CA PRO A 99 -1.33 20.90 8.03
C PRO A 99 -0.85 22.19 8.73
N PRO A 100 -1.53 23.33 8.52
CA PRO A 100 -1.16 24.55 9.21
C PRO A 100 -1.38 24.34 10.72
N ASN A 101 -0.39 24.71 11.53
CA ASN A 101 -0.43 24.85 13.00
C ASN A 101 -0.16 23.61 13.88
N GLY A 102 0.59 22.61 13.43
CA GLY A 102 1.07 21.54 14.33
C GLY A 102 -0.01 20.61 14.89
N ALA A 103 -1.24 20.69 14.36
CA ALA A 103 -2.32 19.79 14.70
C ALA A 103 -1.98 18.35 14.26
N GLU A 104 -2.38 17.38 15.08
CA GLU A 104 -2.21 15.98 14.71
C GLU A 104 -3.22 15.58 13.64
N VAL A 105 -2.71 15.06 12.53
CA VAL A 105 -3.48 14.51 11.44
C VAL A 105 -3.27 13.00 11.40
N TRP A 106 -4.36 12.26 11.22
CA TRP A 106 -4.38 10.81 11.14
C TRP A 106 -4.72 10.36 9.71
N ARG A 107 -4.01 9.35 9.21
CA ARG A 107 -4.22 8.74 7.90
C ARG A 107 -4.24 7.22 8.01
N GLU A 108 -5.07 6.58 7.20
CA GLU A 108 -5.15 5.12 7.14
C GLU A 108 -3.79 4.52 6.72
N VAL A 109 -3.43 3.39 7.33
CA VAL A 109 -2.23 2.63 6.97
C VAL A 109 -2.51 1.76 5.75
N SER A 110 -1.72 1.92 4.69
CA SER A 110 -1.86 1.12 3.47
C SER A 110 -1.73 -0.38 3.77
N GLY A 111 -2.63 -1.20 3.22
CA GLY A 111 -2.69 -2.65 3.48
C GLY A 111 -3.29 -3.04 4.83
N PHE A 112 -3.56 -2.09 5.73
CA PHE A 112 -4.07 -2.34 7.09
C PHE A 112 -5.26 -1.41 7.42
N PRO A 113 -6.44 -1.61 6.81
CA PRO A 113 -7.58 -0.68 6.90
C PRO A 113 -8.14 -0.48 8.32
N ALA A 114 -7.78 -1.38 9.25
CA ALA A 114 -8.16 -1.28 10.66
C ALA A 114 -7.26 -0.32 11.47
N TYR A 115 -6.27 0.34 10.86
CA TYR A 115 -5.28 1.15 11.55
C TYR A 115 -5.06 2.50 10.87
N ASP A 116 -4.81 3.52 11.68
CA ASP A 116 -4.32 4.81 11.21
C ASP A 116 -2.98 5.15 11.85
N VAL A 117 -2.17 5.91 11.13
CA VAL A 117 -0.92 6.51 11.58
C VAL A 117 -1.03 8.04 11.58
N SER A 118 -0.45 8.68 12.59
CA SER A 118 -0.45 10.14 12.70
C SER A 118 0.83 10.78 12.16
N ASN A 119 0.75 12.05 11.80
CA ASN A 119 1.93 12.85 11.44
C ASN A 119 2.92 13.01 12.61
N MET A 120 2.55 12.65 13.84
CA MET A 120 3.43 12.64 15.02
C MET A 120 4.02 11.25 15.31
N GLY A 121 3.80 10.26 14.44
CA GLY A 121 4.33 8.90 14.62
C GLY A 121 3.56 8.04 15.62
N ARG A 122 2.29 8.38 15.92
CA ARG A 122 1.40 7.52 16.72
C ARG A 122 0.60 6.61 15.81
N VAL A 123 0.29 5.40 16.28
CA VAL A 123 -0.53 4.43 15.55
C VAL A 123 -1.75 4.07 16.39
N ARG A 124 -2.92 4.01 15.76
CA ARG A 124 -4.18 3.67 16.43
C ARG A 124 -4.91 2.55 15.70
N SER A 125 -5.71 1.80 16.45
CA SER A 125 -6.41 0.60 15.97
C SER A 125 -7.92 0.68 16.20
N TRP A 126 -8.65 0.44 15.12
CA TRP A 126 -10.10 0.28 15.05
C TRP A 126 -10.53 -1.19 15.11
N LEU A 127 -9.57 -2.12 15.22
CA LEU A 127 -9.83 -3.56 15.22
C LEU A 127 -10.52 -3.98 16.52
N ARG A 128 -11.60 -4.75 16.42
CA ARG A 128 -12.37 -5.30 17.54
C ARG A 128 -12.68 -6.78 17.32
N ARG A 129 -13.09 -7.45 18.39
CA ARG A 129 -13.70 -8.78 18.33
C ARG A 129 -15.22 -8.61 18.30
N GLY A 130 -15.83 -9.08 17.22
CA GLY A 130 -17.27 -9.21 17.05
C GLY A 130 -17.79 -10.56 17.59
N VAL A 131 -19.01 -10.90 17.21
CA VAL A 131 -19.65 -12.17 17.58
C VAL A 131 -18.82 -13.35 17.05
N GLY A 132 -18.69 -14.42 17.85
CA GLY A 132 -17.93 -15.60 17.45
C GLY A 132 -16.42 -15.37 17.30
N SER A 133 -15.86 -14.34 17.94
CA SER A 133 -14.45 -13.94 17.83
C SER A 133 -14.01 -13.44 16.44
N GLN A 134 -14.95 -13.10 15.56
CA GLN A 134 -14.65 -12.49 14.27
C GLN A 134 -13.94 -11.14 14.46
N ARG A 135 -12.91 -10.85 13.67
CA ARG A 135 -12.27 -9.53 13.65
C ARG A 135 -13.08 -8.56 12.80
N ILE A 136 -13.43 -7.41 13.38
CA ILE A 136 -14.20 -6.36 12.71
C ILE A 136 -13.51 -5.00 12.86
N ILE A 137 -13.76 -4.09 11.91
CA ILE A 137 -13.32 -2.70 11.98
C ILE A 137 -14.50 -1.86 12.48
N ASP A 138 -14.37 -1.29 13.68
CA ASP A 138 -15.42 -0.43 14.26
C ASP A 138 -14.88 0.99 14.46
N ARG A 139 -15.19 1.87 13.49
CA ARG A 139 -14.84 3.30 13.53
C ARG A 139 -15.83 4.16 14.31
N ARG A 140 -16.87 3.58 14.92
CA ARG A 140 -17.85 4.31 15.75
C ARG A 140 -17.40 4.43 17.20
N ARG A 141 -16.47 3.59 17.64
CA ARG A 141 -15.91 3.59 19.00
C ARG A 141 -14.57 4.28 19.04
N GLU A 142 -14.15 4.73 20.23
CA GLU A 142 -12.81 5.28 20.43
C GLU A 142 -11.72 4.29 19.99
N PRO A 143 -10.75 4.72 19.17
CA PRO A 143 -9.67 3.86 18.70
C PRO A 143 -8.69 3.55 19.83
N ARG A 144 -8.05 2.38 19.79
CA ARG A 144 -6.99 2.02 20.73
C ARG A 144 -5.66 2.56 20.21
N ILE A 145 -5.00 3.45 20.95
CA ILE A 145 -3.62 3.85 20.65
C ILE A 145 -2.70 2.65 20.92
N LEU A 146 -1.93 2.25 19.91
CA LEU A 146 -0.97 1.17 20.03
C LEU A 146 0.33 1.71 20.62
N ARG A 147 0.93 0.93 21.51
CA ARG A 147 2.29 1.18 22.00
C ARG A 147 3.26 0.50 21.03
N GLY A 148 4.18 1.29 20.48
CA GLY A 148 5.25 0.74 19.68
C GLY A 148 6.22 -0.09 20.52
N GLU A 149 6.71 -1.18 19.97
CA GLU A 149 7.85 -1.91 20.51
C GLU A 149 9.09 -1.05 20.33
N ASN A 150 9.76 -0.76 21.45
CA ASN A 150 10.97 0.08 21.52
C ASN A 150 10.83 1.50 20.90
N GLY A 151 9.60 1.96 20.66
CA GLY A 151 9.31 3.24 20.01
C GLY A 151 9.58 3.28 18.50
N LEU A 152 9.89 2.13 17.88
CA LEU A 152 10.31 2.06 16.47
C LEU A 152 9.38 1.19 15.62
N GLU A 153 8.83 0.14 16.21
CA GLU A 153 8.01 -0.85 15.52
C GLU A 153 6.65 -0.99 16.18
N VAL A 154 5.67 -1.49 15.45
CA VAL A 154 4.32 -1.79 15.96
C VAL A 154 3.81 -3.06 15.31
N ARG A 155 3.11 -3.89 16.07
CA ARG A 155 2.45 -5.08 15.53
C ARG A 155 1.05 -4.72 15.06
N LEU A 156 0.80 -4.95 13.78
CA LEU A 156 -0.52 -4.81 13.17
C LEU A 156 -1.10 -6.22 12.93
N CYS A 157 -2.39 -6.36 13.16
CA CYS A 157 -3.13 -7.58 12.89
C CYS A 157 -4.08 -7.37 11.71
N ASP A 158 -3.98 -8.19 10.67
CA ASP A 158 -4.94 -8.17 9.55
C ASP A 158 -6.30 -8.77 9.97
N LEU A 159 -7.26 -8.77 9.04
CA LEU A 159 -8.61 -9.28 9.31
C LEU A 159 -8.66 -10.80 9.38
N ASP A 160 -7.74 -11.49 8.71
CA ASP A 160 -7.61 -12.95 8.71
C ASP A 160 -6.91 -13.47 9.99
N GLY A 161 -6.29 -12.57 10.76
CA GLY A 161 -5.64 -12.83 12.03
C GLY A 161 -4.12 -12.94 11.98
N GLY A 162 -3.50 -12.69 10.82
CA GLY A 162 -2.06 -12.58 10.68
C GLY A 162 -1.50 -11.38 11.45
N LEU A 163 -0.33 -11.57 12.06
CA LEU A 163 0.40 -10.55 12.82
C LEU A 163 1.63 -10.10 12.04
N HIS A 164 1.76 -8.78 11.88
CA HIS A 164 2.77 -8.16 11.03
C HIS A 164 3.52 -7.10 11.84
N SER A 165 4.83 -7.25 12.00
CA SER A 165 5.66 -6.17 12.54
C SER A 165 5.86 -5.11 11.45
N ARG A 166 5.66 -3.84 11.81
CA ARG A 166 5.83 -2.69 10.93
C ARG A 166 6.59 -1.59 11.62
N ARG A 167 7.52 -0.97 10.88
CA ARG A 167 8.31 0.17 11.36
C ARG A 167 7.49 1.46 11.28
N ILE A 168 7.36 2.16 12.39
CA ILE A 168 6.53 3.38 12.52
C ILE A 168 6.97 4.45 11.53
N HIS A 169 8.27 4.69 11.38
CA HIS A 169 8.79 5.68 10.43
C HIS A 169 8.37 5.40 8.98
N LEU A 170 8.33 4.12 8.56
CA LEU A 170 7.90 3.76 7.21
C LEU A 170 6.40 4.00 7.03
N LEU A 171 5.57 3.63 8.03
CA LEU A 171 4.14 3.92 8.00
C LEU A 171 3.86 5.42 7.86
N VAL A 172 4.61 6.24 8.60
CA VAL A 172 4.49 7.71 8.53
C VAL A 172 4.95 8.23 7.16
N LEU A 173 6.11 7.79 6.67
CA LEU A 173 6.63 8.18 5.36
C LEU A 173 5.64 7.84 4.24
N GLU A 174 5.16 6.60 4.20
CA GLU A 174 4.19 6.14 3.20
C GLU A 174 2.88 6.94 3.25
N ALA A 175 2.35 7.20 4.45
CA ALA A 175 1.07 7.88 4.61
C ALA A 175 1.14 9.38 4.30
N PHE A 176 2.25 10.06 4.63
CA PHE A 176 2.35 11.53 4.53
C PHE A 176 3.19 12.04 3.36
N ILE A 177 4.25 11.31 3.00
CA ILE A 177 5.20 11.70 1.95
C ILE A 177 4.94 10.88 0.67
N GLY A 178 4.70 9.58 0.82
CA GLY A 178 4.46 8.64 -0.26
C GLY A 178 5.41 7.45 -0.23
N PRO A 179 5.24 6.50 -1.16
CA PRO A 179 6.06 5.29 -1.24
C PRO A 179 7.54 5.63 -1.43
N ALA A 180 8.41 4.73 -0.97
CA ALA A 180 9.86 4.88 -1.11
C ALA A 180 10.25 4.93 -2.60
N PRO A 181 10.96 5.97 -3.07
CA PRO A 181 11.62 5.93 -4.36
C PRO A 181 12.59 4.74 -4.43
N ARG A 182 12.81 4.19 -5.62
CA ARG A 182 13.67 3.02 -5.80
C ARG A 182 15.08 3.29 -5.25
N GLY A 183 15.54 2.44 -4.33
CA GLY A 183 16.85 2.57 -3.70
C GLY A 183 16.96 3.68 -2.65
N ALA A 184 15.84 4.31 -2.26
CA ALA A 184 15.84 5.30 -1.21
C ALA A 184 15.76 4.67 0.19
N SER A 185 16.43 5.29 1.15
CA SER A 185 16.37 4.93 2.57
C SER A 185 15.67 6.03 3.37
N ALA A 186 14.95 5.65 4.42
CA ALA A 186 14.40 6.60 5.38
C ALA A 186 15.53 7.28 6.17
N ILE A 187 15.46 8.60 6.31
CA ILE A 187 16.36 9.41 7.13
C ILE A 187 15.58 10.22 8.17
N TRP A 188 16.25 10.49 9.29
CA TRP A 188 15.78 11.37 10.37
C TRP A 188 16.57 12.67 10.30
N LEU A 189 15.88 13.80 10.18
CA LEU A 189 16.52 15.10 9.98
C LEU A 189 17.25 15.59 11.25
N ASP A 190 16.75 15.23 12.43
CA ASP A 190 17.38 15.51 13.73
C ASP A 190 18.38 14.44 14.20
N GLY A 191 18.51 13.33 13.47
CA GLY A 191 19.34 12.18 13.85
C GLY A 191 18.76 11.28 14.95
N ASP A 192 17.62 11.62 15.57
CA ASP A 192 16.95 10.79 16.57
C ASP A 192 15.96 9.83 15.91
N ARG A 193 16.33 8.54 15.91
CA ARG A 193 15.51 7.46 15.33
C ARG A 193 14.16 7.26 16.00
N ARG A 194 13.95 7.82 17.20
CA ARG A 194 12.68 7.72 17.94
C ARG A 194 11.72 8.86 17.58
N ASN A 195 12.22 9.95 17.02
CA ASN A 195 11.39 11.05 16.54
C ASN A 195 10.80 10.71 15.16
N ASN A 196 9.72 9.93 15.17
CA ASN A 196 9.03 9.48 13.96
C ASN A 196 8.00 10.49 13.43
N ALA A 197 8.12 11.78 13.77
CA ALA A 197 7.25 12.80 13.22
C ALA A 197 7.47 12.94 11.69
N ALA A 198 6.39 13.10 10.93
CA ALA A 198 6.44 13.23 9.48
C ALA A 198 7.31 14.42 9.03
N SER A 199 7.36 15.49 9.83
CA SER A 199 8.23 16.65 9.59
C SER A 199 9.71 16.36 9.82
N ASN A 200 10.05 15.30 10.56
CA ASN A 200 11.41 14.88 10.86
C ASN A 200 11.89 13.72 9.96
N LEU A 201 11.03 13.19 9.10
CA LEU A 201 11.33 12.05 8.25
C LEU A 201 11.41 12.47 6.78
N ALA A 202 12.34 11.88 6.04
CA ALA A 202 12.41 12.02 4.59
C ALA A 202 12.96 10.75 3.91
N TRP A 203 12.69 10.62 2.62
CA TRP A 203 13.38 9.64 1.77
C TRP A 203 14.69 10.25 1.26
N SER A 204 15.80 9.56 1.47
CA SER A 204 17.09 9.88 0.88
C SER A 204 17.37 8.89 -0.25
N ALA A 205 17.36 9.38 -1.50
CA ALA A 205 17.82 8.59 -2.63
C ALA A 205 19.33 8.35 -2.47
N GLY A 206 19.75 7.08 -2.42
CA GLY A 206 21.16 6.76 -2.57
C GLY A 206 21.66 7.38 -3.87
N ARG A 207 22.85 8.01 -3.86
CA ARG A 207 23.47 8.48 -5.12
C ARG A 207 23.48 7.30 -6.08
N GLY A 208 22.76 7.43 -7.19
CA GLY A 208 22.78 6.42 -8.24
C GLY A 208 24.22 6.21 -8.65
N VAL A 209 24.71 4.97 -8.51
CA VAL A 209 25.90 4.57 -9.26
C VAL A 209 25.45 4.59 -10.71
N ALA A 210 25.89 5.62 -11.43
CA ALA A 210 25.77 5.66 -12.88
C ALA A 210 26.49 4.42 -13.43
N ALA A 211 25.76 3.63 -14.21
CA ALA A 211 26.30 2.58 -15.06
C ALA A 211 25.79 2.85 -16.48
#